data_AF-A0A841MUP5-F1
#
_entry.id   AF-A0A841MUP5-F1
#
_cell.length_a   1.000
_cell.length_b   1.000
_cell.length_c   1.000
_cell.angle_alpha   90.00
_cell.angle_beta   90.00
_cell.angle_gamma   90.00
#
_symmetry.space_group_name_H-M   'P 1'
#
loop_
_entity.id
_entity.type
_entity.pdbx_description
1 polymer ?
#
loop_
_entity_poly.entity_id
_entity_poly.type
_entity_poly.pdbx_seq_one_letter_code
_entity_poly.pdbx_strand_id
1 'polypeptide(L)'
;MGNSTVLLLTSTISPQDFNFVGRKGVHNREDDYFSAVSFYCKFNLPIVFIDNSNYRSDRIEKIIFNNSESEYLLFESKQSFKGKGHGELEILKYGLENSNILNKYQNIIKISGRLTISNFFEFYSKLDLNLSIHYCNYSREFSWVDTRIMILNKSFIKNYLFPTMDKFLNESENVFFEKAYARSIHLYQYDGGRISLWPAYPLYNGFNGESGKKIKFSLIKKFKYYLFNKIKIFVFSQTI
;
A
#
# COMPACT_ATOMS: atom_id res chain seq x y z
N MET A 1 -18.37 10.68 14.76
CA MET A 1 -17.09 9.99 15.11
C MET A 1 -16.13 10.29 13.98
N GLY A 2 -15.11 11.12 14.22
CA GLY A 2 -14.17 11.52 13.18
C GLY A 2 -13.52 10.30 12.55
N ASN A 3 -13.33 10.31 11.24
CA ASN A 3 -12.58 9.25 10.55
C ASN A 3 -11.22 9.11 11.26
N SER A 4 -10.82 7.92 11.68
CA SER A 4 -9.50 7.68 12.27
C SER A 4 -8.50 7.18 11.22
N THR A 5 -8.92 7.20 9.94
CA THR A 5 -8.23 6.58 8.81
C THR A 5 -7.95 7.58 7.69
N VAL A 6 -6.74 7.50 7.15
CA VAL A 6 -6.29 8.24 5.96
C VAL A 6 -5.83 7.27 4.87
N LEU A 7 -6.06 7.63 3.61
CA LEU A 7 -5.46 6.93 2.47
C LEU A 7 -4.09 7.52 2.17
N LEU A 8 -3.07 6.67 2.10
CA LEU A 8 -1.75 7.02 1.61
C LEU A 8 -1.55 6.42 0.21
N LEU A 9 -1.52 7.27 -0.81
CA LEU A 9 -1.27 6.88 -2.19
C LEU A 9 0.20 7.15 -2.54
N THR A 10 0.99 6.08 -2.72
CA THR A 10 2.44 6.20 -2.95
C THR A 10 2.79 6.14 -4.44
N SER A 11 3.70 6.99 -4.90
CA SER A 11 4.09 7.07 -6.30
C SER A 11 5.58 7.27 -6.54
N THR A 12 5.97 6.90 -7.77
CA THR A 12 7.28 7.17 -8.37
C THR A 12 7.00 7.45 -9.84
N ILE A 13 6.51 8.63 -10.18
CA ILE A 13 6.06 8.96 -11.54
C ILE A 13 7.25 8.95 -12.52
N SER A 14 8.38 9.55 -12.13
CA SER A 14 9.60 9.67 -12.94
C SER A 14 10.79 8.96 -12.28
N PRO A 15 10.84 7.62 -12.27
CA PRO A 15 11.92 6.89 -11.59
C PRO A 15 13.30 7.27 -12.13
N GLN A 16 14.27 7.47 -11.23
CA GLN A 16 15.66 7.74 -11.60
C GLN A 16 16.31 6.55 -12.32
N ASP A 17 15.95 5.31 -11.91
CA ASP A 17 16.40 4.08 -12.55
C ASP A 17 15.20 3.25 -13.06
N PHE A 18 15.23 2.92 -14.36
CA PHE A 18 14.23 2.09 -15.00
C PHE A 18 14.47 0.58 -14.85
N ASN A 19 15.64 0.15 -14.35
CA ASN A 19 16.00 -1.27 -14.19
C ASN A 19 14.99 -2.05 -13.34
N PHE A 20 14.40 -1.39 -12.36
CA PHE A 20 13.45 -2.01 -11.45
C PHE A 20 11.99 -1.77 -11.84
N VAL A 21 11.66 -1.05 -12.92
CA VAL A 21 10.27 -0.73 -13.30
C VAL A 21 9.85 -1.29 -14.66
N GLY A 22 8.73 -2.03 -14.68
CA GLY A 22 8.20 -2.62 -15.92
C GLY A 22 7.42 -1.64 -16.80
N ARG A 23 6.90 -0.55 -16.23
CA ARG A 23 6.14 0.48 -16.96
C ARG A 23 7.09 1.62 -17.34
N LYS A 24 7.52 1.63 -18.60
CA LYS A 24 8.45 2.60 -19.17
C LYS A 24 7.69 3.84 -19.70
N GLY A 25 8.21 5.03 -19.42
CA GLY A 25 7.65 6.32 -19.84
C GLY A 25 6.89 7.08 -18.75
N VAL A 26 7.32 8.31 -18.49
CA VAL A 26 6.78 9.19 -17.44
C VAL A 26 5.29 9.50 -17.66
N HIS A 27 4.89 9.85 -18.88
CA HIS A 27 3.49 10.13 -19.21
C HIS A 27 2.54 8.95 -18.96
N ASN A 28 2.93 7.74 -19.39
CA ASN A 28 2.13 6.53 -19.15
C ASN A 28 1.96 6.27 -17.65
N ARG A 29 3.00 6.54 -16.85
CA ARG A 29 2.94 6.38 -15.39
C ARG A 29 2.04 7.45 -14.78
N GLU A 30 2.22 8.70 -15.18
CA GLU A 30 1.35 9.80 -14.75
C GLU A 30 -0.13 9.47 -15.04
N ASP A 31 -0.45 8.87 -16.19
CA ASP A 31 -1.81 8.38 -16.56
C ASP A 31 -2.32 7.30 -15.62
N ASP A 32 -1.47 6.34 -15.28
CA ASP A 32 -1.80 5.29 -14.33
C ASP A 32 -2.08 5.88 -12.93
N TYR A 33 -1.25 6.82 -12.45
CA TYR A 33 -1.42 7.50 -11.16
C TYR A 33 -2.64 8.41 -11.12
N PHE A 34 -2.84 9.25 -12.13
CA PHE A 34 -3.99 10.14 -12.24
C PHE A 34 -5.32 9.36 -12.24
N SER A 35 -5.38 8.26 -13.00
CA SER A 35 -6.56 7.39 -13.03
C SER A 35 -6.89 6.81 -11.66
N ALA A 36 -5.87 6.40 -10.91
CA ALA A 36 -6.05 5.82 -9.58
C ALA A 36 -6.41 6.87 -8.52
N VAL A 37 -5.75 8.03 -8.51
CA VAL A 37 -6.12 9.14 -7.62
C VAL A 37 -7.56 9.59 -7.88
N SER A 38 -7.95 9.75 -9.15
CA SER A 38 -9.32 10.10 -9.55
C SER A 38 -10.35 9.09 -9.05
N PHE A 39 -9.98 7.82 -8.97
CA PHE A 39 -10.83 6.77 -8.41
C PHE A 39 -10.99 6.93 -6.90
N TYR A 40 -9.90 7.17 -6.17
CA TYR A 40 -9.93 7.25 -4.70
C TYR A 40 -10.56 8.53 -4.16
N CYS A 41 -10.47 9.67 -4.87
CA CYS A 41 -11.14 10.90 -4.46
C CYS A 41 -12.68 10.78 -4.36
N LYS A 42 -13.28 9.73 -4.93
CA LYS A 42 -14.73 9.48 -4.88
C LYS A 42 -15.22 8.96 -3.51
N PHE A 43 -14.34 8.49 -2.64
CA PHE A 43 -14.72 7.84 -1.37
C PHE A 43 -14.78 8.81 -0.17
N ASN A 44 -14.56 10.11 -0.38
CA ASN A 44 -14.59 11.14 0.67
C ASN A 44 -13.76 10.77 1.92
N LEU A 45 -12.63 10.10 1.70
CA LEU A 45 -11.62 9.83 2.72
C LEU A 45 -10.53 10.90 2.63
N PRO A 46 -9.85 11.21 3.75
CA PRO A 46 -8.63 12.00 3.72
C PRO A 46 -7.58 11.29 2.85
N ILE A 47 -6.89 12.04 1.99
CA ILE A 47 -5.92 11.48 1.04
C ILE A 47 -4.59 12.20 1.16
N VAL A 48 -3.52 11.44 1.33
CA VAL A 48 -2.15 11.92 1.20
C VAL A 48 -1.52 11.23 0.01
N PHE A 49 -1.16 12.00 -1.01
CA PHE A 49 -0.42 11.53 -2.17
C PHE A 49 1.05 11.92 -2.01
N ILE A 50 1.96 10.94 -2.13
CA ILE A 50 3.40 11.18 -2.00
C ILE A 50 4.14 10.59 -3.19
N ASP A 51 4.86 11.43 -3.92
CA ASP A 51 5.77 11.02 -4.98
C ASP A 51 7.24 11.15 -4.55
N ASN A 52 8.00 10.07 -4.74
CA ASN A 52 9.43 10.03 -4.40
C ASN A 52 10.37 10.26 -5.59
N SER A 53 9.85 10.69 -6.73
CA SER A 53 10.66 11.09 -7.89
C SER A 53 10.76 12.60 -8.08
N ASN A 54 10.22 13.37 -7.13
CA ASN A 54 10.10 14.83 -7.21
C ASN A 54 9.38 15.33 -8.47
N TYR A 55 8.56 14.48 -9.09
CA TYR A 55 7.81 14.83 -10.30
C TYR A 55 6.49 15.49 -9.91
N ARG A 56 6.29 16.76 -10.31
CA ARG A 56 5.03 17.46 -10.09
C ARG A 56 4.06 17.22 -11.24
N SER A 57 2.85 16.77 -10.92
CA SER A 57 1.75 16.60 -11.87
C SER A 57 0.59 17.51 -11.52
N ASP A 58 0.42 18.59 -12.29
CA ASP A 58 -0.61 19.61 -12.06
C ASP A 58 -2.03 19.02 -12.01
N ARG A 59 -2.29 18.00 -12.85
CA ARG A 59 -3.61 17.36 -12.92
C ARG A 59 -3.89 16.46 -11.72
N ILE A 60 -2.86 15.80 -11.15
CA ILE A 60 -3.01 15.02 -9.92
C ILE A 60 -3.18 15.97 -8.74
N GLU A 61 -2.37 17.02 -8.66
CA GLU A 61 -2.45 18.05 -7.63
C GLU A 61 -3.85 18.69 -7.60
N LYS A 62 -4.37 19.10 -8.77
CA LYS A 62 -5.70 19.68 -8.90
C LYS A 62 -6.82 18.77 -8.38
N ILE A 63 -6.78 17.47 -8.66
CA ILE A 63 -7.84 16.55 -8.20
C ILE A 63 -7.70 16.18 -6.72
N ILE A 64 -6.48 16.15 -6.21
CA ILE A 64 -6.20 15.95 -4.78
C ILE A 64 -6.80 17.12 -4.00
N PHE A 65 -6.49 18.37 -4.37
CA PHE A 65 -6.98 19.55 -3.65
C PHE A 65 -8.47 19.86 -3.81
N ASN A 66 -9.16 19.18 -4.73
CA ASN A 66 -10.62 19.18 -4.75
C ASN A 66 -11.24 18.32 -3.61
N ASN A 67 -10.45 17.50 -2.93
CA ASN A 67 -10.85 16.77 -1.73
C ASN A 67 -10.56 17.64 -0.49
N SER A 68 -11.56 17.77 0.39
CA SER A 68 -11.56 18.67 1.54
C SER A 68 -10.43 18.42 2.54
N GLU A 69 -9.95 17.17 2.64
CA GLU A 69 -8.82 16.81 3.49
C GLU A 69 -7.78 16.07 2.68
N SER A 70 -6.83 16.83 2.13
CA SER A 70 -5.84 16.27 1.25
C SER A 70 -4.47 16.92 1.32
N GLU A 71 -3.44 16.14 1.01
CA GLU A 71 -2.06 16.61 0.87
C GLU A 71 -1.41 15.99 -0.37
N TYR A 72 -0.60 16.80 -1.03
CA TYR A 72 0.24 16.40 -2.15
C TYR A 72 1.69 16.72 -1.77
N LEU A 73 2.51 15.69 -1.57
CA LEU A 73 3.89 15.83 -1.14
C LEU A 73 4.84 15.24 -2.18
N LEU A 74 5.97 15.92 -2.36
CA LEU A 74 7.03 15.54 -3.26
C LEU A 74 8.34 15.46 -2.50
N PHE A 75 9.16 14.48 -2.84
CA PHE A 75 10.57 14.48 -2.50
C PHE A 75 11.36 13.67 -3.54
N GLU A 76 12.67 13.87 -3.55
CA GLU A 76 13.57 13.06 -4.36
C GLU A 76 14.14 11.91 -3.52
N SER A 77 13.85 10.68 -3.92
CA SER A 77 14.34 9.47 -3.26
C SER A 77 15.86 9.38 -3.33
N LYS A 78 16.49 9.06 -2.20
CA LYS A 78 17.93 8.77 -2.12
C LYS A 78 18.21 7.27 -1.99
N GLN A 79 17.19 6.42 -1.95
CA GLN A 79 17.35 4.98 -1.70
C GLN A 79 16.68 4.09 -2.77
N SER A 80 15.82 4.63 -3.63
CA SER A 80 15.08 3.85 -4.63
C SER A 80 15.97 3.11 -5.65
N PHE A 81 17.21 3.58 -5.87
CA PHE A 81 18.20 2.88 -6.69
C PHE A 81 18.60 1.51 -6.12
N LYS A 82 18.37 1.26 -4.82
CA LYS A 82 18.60 -0.04 -4.17
C LYS A 82 17.46 -1.02 -4.37
N GLY A 83 16.34 -0.57 -4.94
CA GLY A 83 15.16 -1.38 -5.19
C GLY A 83 13.86 -0.70 -4.75
N LYS A 84 12.74 -1.30 -5.16
CA LYS A 84 11.39 -0.74 -4.95
C LYS A 84 11.01 -0.66 -3.48
N GLY A 85 11.40 -1.67 -2.70
CA GLY A 85 11.17 -1.74 -1.28
C GLY A 85 11.83 -0.58 -0.53
N HIS A 86 13.06 -0.23 -0.92
CA HIS A 86 13.75 0.92 -0.33
C HIS A 86 13.03 2.23 -0.65
N GLY A 87 12.56 2.41 -1.88
CA GLY A 87 11.74 3.57 -2.26
C GLY A 87 10.43 3.66 -1.47
N GLU A 88 9.74 2.53 -1.28
CA GLU A 88 8.50 2.47 -0.49
C GLU A 88 8.74 2.80 0.99
N LEU A 89 9.82 2.26 1.57
CA LEU A 89 10.20 2.57 2.95
C LEU A 89 10.48 4.06 3.14
N GLU A 90 11.18 4.68 2.19
CA GLU A 90 11.50 6.11 2.23
C GLU A 90 10.23 6.96 2.14
N ILE A 91 9.25 6.59 1.31
CA ILE A 91 7.94 7.27 1.26
C ILE A 91 7.23 7.19 2.60
N LEU A 92 7.20 6.01 3.24
CA LEU A 92 6.55 5.86 4.55
C LEU A 92 7.21 6.71 5.63
N LYS A 93 8.54 6.74 5.68
CA LYS A 93 9.31 7.58 6.63
C LYS A 93 9.06 9.06 6.37
N TYR A 94 9.25 9.50 5.13
CA TYR A 94 9.04 10.88 4.72
C TYR A 94 7.61 11.35 5.02
N GLY A 95 6.61 10.52 4.72
CA GLY A 95 5.21 10.83 5.00
C GLY A 95 4.94 11.03 6.49
N LEU A 96 5.42 10.14 7.36
CA LEU A 96 5.21 10.30 8.81
C LEU A 96 5.97 11.50 9.40
N GLU A 97 7.08 11.90 8.80
CA GLU A 97 7.86 13.06 9.23
C GLU A 97 7.25 14.38 8.76
N ASN A 98 6.71 14.45 7.53
CA ASN A 98 6.41 15.72 6.86
C ASN A 98 4.91 15.97 6.61
N SER A 99 4.06 14.93 6.64
CA SER A 99 2.62 15.09 6.37
C SER A 99 1.86 15.51 7.62
N ASN A 100 1.14 16.65 7.56
CA ASN A 100 0.27 17.06 8.67
C ASN A 100 -0.97 16.18 8.73
N ILE A 101 -1.53 15.81 7.58
CA ILE A 101 -2.69 14.92 7.49
C ILE A 101 -2.33 13.53 8.01
N LEU A 102 -1.28 12.85 7.52
CA LEU A 102 -0.91 11.54 8.06
C LEU A 102 -0.72 11.61 9.58
N ASN A 103 -0.17 12.71 10.10
CA ASN A 103 0.05 12.89 11.53
C ASN A 103 -1.23 13.08 12.36
N LYS A 104 -2.35 13.50 11.77
CA LYS A 104 -3.67 13.57 12.45
C LYS A 104 -4.35 12.21 12.63
N TYR A 105 -4.09 11.25 11.72
CA TYR A 105 -4.81 9.97 11.66
C TYR A 105 -4.03 8.82 12.31
N GLN A 106 -4.69 7.89 12.99
CA GLN A 106 -4.01 6.74 13.63
C GLN A 106 -3.82 5.57 12.68
N ASN A 107 -4.79 5.37 11.79
CA ASN A 107 -4.83 4.28 10.82
C ASN A 107 -4.50 4.82 9.43
N ILE A 108 -3.65 4.11 8.71
CA ILE A 108 -3.18 4.45 7.36
C ILE A 108 -3.49 3.26 6.47
N ILE A 109 -4.30 3.48 5.43
CA ILE A 109 -4.48 2.53 4.34
C ILE A 109 -3.56 2.98 3.22
N LYS A 110 -2.38 2.37 3.16
CA LYS A 110 -1.45 2.60 2.07
C LYS A 110 -1.89 1.80 0.85
N ILE A 111 -1.90 2.45 -0.31
CA ILE A 111 -2.15 1.80 -1.60
C ILE A 111 -1.07 2.26 -2.58
N SER A 112 -0.58 1.33 -3.40
CA SER A 112 0.28 1.70 -4.54
C SER A 112 -0.50 2.61 -5.48
N GLY A 113 -0.10 3.87 -5.61
CA GLY A 113 -0.90 4.95 -6.19
C GLY A 113 -1.25 4.81 -7.68
N ARG A 114 -0.75 3.77 -8.37
CA ARG A 114 -1.07 3.45 -9.78
C ARG A 114 -2.14 2.35 -9.94
N LEU A 115 -2.64 1.81 -8.83
CA LEU A 115 -3.64 0.74 -8.82
C LEU A 115 -4.98 1.27 -8.34
N THR A 116 -6.06 0.75 -8.89
CA THR A 116 -7.41 0.91 -8.36
C THR A 116 -7.91 -0.43 -7.82
N ILE A 117 -8.81 -0.39 -6.86
CA ILE A 117 -9.45 -1.59 -6.30
C ILE A 117 -10.94 -1.46 -6.55
N SER A 118 -11.47 -2.18 -7.53
CA SER A 118 -12.86 -1.96 -7.96
C SER A 118 -13.90 -2.20 -6.85
N ASN A 119 -13.59 -3.09 -5.89
CA ASN A 119 -14.40 -3.35 -4.70
C ASN A 119 -13.87 -2.63 -3.44
N PHE A 120 -13.23 -1.47 -3.59
CA PHE A 120 -12.60 -0.76 -2.48
C PHE A 120 -13.57 -0.47 -1.33
N PHE A 121 -14.77 0.03 -1.62
CA PHE A 121 -15.77 0.34 -0.59
C PHE A 121 -16.15 -0.90 0.23
N GLU A 122 -16.41 -2.04 -0.44
CA GLU A 122 -16.73 -3.31 0.23
C GLU A 122 -15.55 -3.84 1.06
N PHE A 123 -14.33 -3.68 0.55
CA PHE A 123 -13.12 -4.06 1.26
C PHE A 123 -12.94 -3.21 2.52
N TYR A 124 -13.05 -1.88 2.37
CA TYR A 124 -12.86 -0.90 3.44
C TYR A 124 -13.92 -1.03 4.54
N SER A 125 -15.19 -1.19 4.18
CA SER A 125 -16.30 -1.24 5.15
C SER A 125 -16.28 -2.48 6.05
N LYS A 126 -15.50 -3.50 5.71
CA LYS A 126 -15.33 -4.73 6.49
C LYS A 126 -14.07 -4.73 7.37
N LEU A 127 -13.25 -3.68 7.32
CA LEU A 127 -12.12 -3.52 8.21
C LEU A 127 -12.61 -3.00 9.56
N ASP A 128 -12.21 -3.67 10.64
CA ASP A 128 -12.42 -3.18 12.00
C ASP A 128 -11.17 -2.42 12.46
N LEU A 129 -11.12 -1.14 12.09
CA LEU A 129 -9.99 -0.26 12.36
C LEU A 129 -10.01 0.34 13.78
N ASN A 130 -11.02 0.00 14.58
CA ASN A 130 -11.10 0.37 15.99
C ASN A 130 -10.43 -0.68 16.89
N LEU A 131 -10.32 -1.92 16.41
CA LEU A 131 -9.58 -2.97 17.11
C LEU A 131 -8.08 -2.89 16.78
N SER A 132 -7.24 -3.30 17.73
CA SER A 132 -5.79 -3.46 17.54
C SER A 132 -5.47 -4.71 16.70
N ILE A 133 -6.09 -4.82 15.52
CA ILE A 133 -5.94 -5.93 14.58
C ILE A 133 -5.09 -5.46 13.40
N HIS A 134 -4.01 -6.17 13.12
CA HIS A 134 -3.22 -5.96 11.92
C HIS A 134 -3.75 -6.82 10.77
N TYR A 135 -4.23 -6.18 9.70
CA TYR A 135 -4.78 -6.86 8.53
C TYR A 135 -3.71 -7.11 7.47
N CYS A 136 -3.54 -8.37 7.07
CA CYS A 136 -2.54 -8.75 6.07
C CYS A 136 -3.08 -9.80 5.08
N ASN A 137 -2.30 -10.07 4.04
CA ASN A 137 -2.61 -11.17 3.11
C ASN A 137 -1.33 -11.94 2.78
N TYR A 138 -1.10 -13.01 3.54
CA TYR A 138 0.05 -13.88 3.38
C TYR A 138 0.06 -14.66 2.06
N SER A 139 1.23 -15.05 1.61
CA SER A 139 1.50 -15.98 0.52
C SER A 139 2.83 -16.67 0.80
N ARG A 140 3.19 -17.70 0.01
CA ARG A 140 4.44 -18.45 0.14
C ARG A 140 4.70 -18.88 1.58
N GLU A 141 3.81 -19.71 2.12
CA GLU A 141 4.00 -20.31 3.44
C GLU A 141 4.23 -19.27 4.56
N PHE A 142 3.44 -18.18 4.54
CA PHE A 142 3.52 -17.05 5.48
C PHE A 142 4.82 -16.22 5.42
N SER A 143 5.70 -16.47 4.44
CA SER A 143 6.96 -15.74 4.29
C SER A 143 6.84 -14.45 3.47
N TRP A 144 5.66 -14.17 2.90
CA TRP A 144 5.46 -13.09 1.96
C TRP A 144 4.09 -12.46 2.17
N VAL A 145 3.99 -11.14 2.21
CA VAL A 145 2.72 -10.40 2.34
C VAL A 145 2.51 -9.49 1.15
N ASP A 146 1.28 -9.43 0.63
CA ASP A 146 0.93 -8.48 -0.43
C ASP A 146 0.97 -7.04 0.11
N THR A 147 1.86 -6.22 -0.46
CA THR A 147 2.17 -4.83 -0.05
C THR A 147 1.52 -3.78 -0.95
N ARG A 148 0.76 -4.20 -1.97
CA ARG A 148 0.03 -3.29 -2.84
C ARG A 148 -1.01 -2.49 -2.07
N ILE A 149 -1.56 -3.10 -1.02
CA ILE A 149 -2.38 -2.48 0.02
C ILE A 149 -1.73 -2.83 1.35
N MET A 150 -1.62 -1.88 2.27
CA MET A 150 -1.18 -2.14 3.64
C MET A 150 -2.13 -1.41 4.58
N ILE A 151 -2.63 -2.13 5.59
CA ILE A 151 -3.49 -1.57 6.64
C ILE A 151 -2.61 -1.39 7.87
N LEU A 152 -2.21 -0.16 8.12
CA LEU A 152 -1.17 0.16 9.07
C LEU A 152 -1.72 1.02 10.20
N ASN A 153 -1.31 0.69 11.42
CA ASN A 153 -1.44 1.60 12.55
C ASN A 153 -0.07 2.22 12.84
N LYS A 154 -0.04 3.48 13.28
CA LYS A 154 1.22 4.16 13.62
C LYS A 154 2.08 3.44 14.65
N SER A 155 1.46 2.80 15.65
CA SER A 155 2.21 2.02 16.65
C SER A 155 2.90 0.83 16.00
N PHE A 156 2.19 0.10 15.12
CA PHE A 156 2.76 -0.99 14.35
C PHE A 156 3.92 -0.53 13.47
N ILE A 157 3.77 0.62 12.79
CA ILE A 157 4.83 1.16 11.92
C ILE A 157 6.11 1.43 12.73
N LYS A 158 5.97 2.17 13.84
CA LYS A 158 7.11 2.60 14.66
C LYS A 158 7.79 1.45 15.40
N ASN A 159 7.00 0.53 15.95
CA ASN A 159 7.52 -0.50 16.86
C ASN A 159 7.95 -1.76 16.12
N TYR A 160 7.38 -2.05 14.94
CA TYR A 160 7.63 -3.30 14.22
C TYR A 160 8.09 -3.08 12.79
N LEU A 161 7.36 -2.30 11.99
CA LEU A 161 7.66 -2.17 10.55
C LEU A 161 9.04 -1.55 10.33
N PHE A 162 9.28 -0.33 10.82
CA PHE A 162 10.53 0.39 10.58
C PHE A 162 11.75 -0.33 11.18
N PRO A 163 11.74 -0.78 12.44
CA PRO A 163 12.87 -1.54 12.98
C PRO A 163 13.19 -2.81 12.18
N THR A 164 12.15 -3.52 11.72
CA THR A 164 12.34 -4.73 10.90
C THR A 164 12.89 -4.38 9.52
N MET A 165 12.35 -3.34 8.87
CA MET A 165 12.80 -2.91 7.56
C MET A 165 14.25 -2.45 7.60
N ASP A 166 14.62 -1.62 8.57
CA ASP A 166 15.98 -1.10 8.71
C ASP A 166 17.00 -2.22 9.00
N LYS A 167 16.56 -3.30 9.66
CA LYS A 167 17.42 -4.45 9.97
C LYS A 167 17.53 -5.47 8.83
N PHE A 168 16.46 -5.69 8.07
CA PHE A 168 16.36 -6.87 7.20
C PHE A 168 16.10 -6.58 5.73
N LEU A 169 15.63 -5.40 5.35
CA LEU A 169 15.39 -5.07 3.94
C LEU A 169 16.72 -5.00 3.19
N ASN A 170 16.95 -5.96 2.30
CA ASN A 170 18.13 -6.01 1.46
C ASN A 170 17.79 -6.72 0.15
N GLU A 171 17.42 -5.96 -0.89
CA GLU A 171 17.01 -6.53 -2.17
C GLU A 171 18.19 -7.19 -2.92
N SER A 172 19.43 -6.74 -2.69
CA SER A 172 20.62 -7.38 -3.26
C SER A 172 20.86 -8.80 -2.74
N GLU A 173 20.34 -9.10 -1.55
CA GLU A 173 20.36 -10.43 -0.91
C GLU A 173 19.00 -11.16 -1.05
N ASN A 174 18.15 -10.74 -1.98
CA ASN A 174 16.81 -11.31 -2.21
C ASN A 174 15.86 -11.22 -1.00
N VAL A 175 16.08 -10.26 -0.09
CA VAL A 175 15.17 -9.91 1.01
C VAL A 175 14.36 -8.68 0.63
N PHE A 176 13.30 -8.92 -0.16
CA PHE A 176 12.37 -7.89 -0.61
C PHE A 176 11.48 -7.36 0.50
N PHE A 177 10.85 -6.21 0.26
CA PHE A 177 9.95 -5.54 1.21
C PHE A 177 8.85 -6.46 1.72
N GLU A 178 8.26 -7.28 0.87
CA GLU A 178 7.19 -8.21 1.27
C GLU A 178 7.66 -9.27 2.26
N LYS A 179 8.93 -9.72 2.18
CA LYS A 179 9.53 -10.65 3.14
C LYS A 179 9.83 -9.94 4.46
N ALA A 180 10.42 -8.75 4.40
CA ALA A 180 10.70 -7.96 5.59
C ALA A 180 9.40 -7.53 6.29
N TYR A 181 8.34 -7.23 5.54
CA TYR A 181 7.02 -6.91 6.07
C TYR A 181 6.39 -8.12 6.76
N ALA A 182 6.44 -9.30 6.15
CA ALA A 182 5.98 -10.53 6.79
C ALA A 182 6.69 -10.76 8.14
N ARG A 183 8.01 -10.56 8.19
CA ARG A 183 8.78 -10.65 9.45
C ARG A 183 8.29 -9.66 10.52
N SER A 184 7.95 -8.43 10.14
CA SER A 184 7.45 -7.44 11.11
C SER A 184 6.10 -7.84 11.70
N ILE A 185 5.26 -8.51 10.91
CA ILE A 185 3.97 -9.01 11.37
C ILE A 185 4.16 -10.22 12.29
N HIS A 186 5.12 -11.11 11.98
CA HIS A 186 5.47 -12.23 12.86
C HIS A 186 6.00 -11.75 14.21
N LEU A 187 6.83 -10.70 14.24
CA LEU A 187 7.28 -10.08 15.49
C LEU A 187 6.12 -9.46 16.28
N TYR A 188 5.23 -8.73 15.59
CA TYR A 188 4.02 -8.20 16.22
C TYR A 188 3.14 -9.29 16.82
N GLN A 189 2.95 -10.40 16.11
CA GLN A 189 2.18 -11.54 16.59
C GLN A 189 2.86 -12.24 17.77
N TYR A 190 4.19 -12.38 17.73
CA TYR A 190 4.98 -12.94 18.83
C TYR A 190 4.79 -12.15 20.13
N ASP A 191 4.70 -10.83 20.04
CA ASP A 191 4.45 -9.93 21.18
C ASP A 191 2.95 -9.87 21.60
N GLY A 192 2.12 -10.81 21.13
CA GLY A 192 0.70 -10.91 21.47
C GLY A 192 -0.23 -10.05 20.61
N GLY A 193 0.30 -9.45 19.53
CA GLY A 193 -0.47 -8.68 18.57
C GLY A 193 -1.49 -9.55 17.82
N ARG A 194 -2.71 -9.03 17.67
CA ARG A 194 -3.78 -9.73 16.94
C ARG A 194 -3.67 -9.48 15.44
N ILE A 195 -3.69 -10.53 14.65
CA ILE A 195 -3.64 -10.44 13.18
C ILE A 195 -4.93 -10.98 12.57
N SER A 196 -5.31 -10.44 11.41
CA SER A 196 -6.41 -10.96 10.61
C SER A 196 -6.05 -10.93 9.13
N LEU A 197 -6.68 -11.81 8.35
CA LEU A 197 -6.58 -11.75 6.90
C LEU A 197 -7.49 -10.67 6.34
N TRP A 198 -7.19 -10.21 5.13
CA TRP A 198 -8.06 -9.28 4.42
C TRP A 198 -9.49 -9.80 4.27
N PRO A 199 -10.51 -8.97 4.58
CA PRO A 199 -11.90 -9.43 4.63
C PRO A 199 -12.47 -9.80 3.25
N ALA A 200 -11.85 -9.29 2.19
CA ALA A 200 -12.15 -9.60 0.81
C ALA A 200 -10.86 -9.56 -0.03
N TYR A 201 -10.86 -10.31 -1.14
CA TYR A 201 -9.77 -10.20 -2.10
C TYR A 201 -9.89 -8.89 -2.89
N PRO A 202 -8.86 -8.02 -2.94
CA PRO A 202 -8.92 -6.78 -3.69
C PRO A 202 -8.96 -7.02 -5.20
N LEU A 203 -9.96 -6.47 -5.88
CA LEU A 203 -10.09 -6.52 -7.33
C LEU A 203 -9.25 -5.42 -7.98
N TYR A 204 -7.93 -5.68 -8.02
CA TYR A 204 -6.97 -4.75 -8.60
C TYR A 204 -7.23 -4.49 -10.09
N ASN A 205 -7.13 -3.24 -10.50
CA ASN A 205 -7.10 -2.79 -11.88
C ASN A 205 -5.98 -1.74 -12.06
N GLY A 206 -5.24 -1.84 -13.18
CA GLY A 206 -4.04 -1.03 -13.44
C GLY A 206 -2.94 -1.88 -14.06
N PHE A 207 -1.67 -1.52 -13.84
CA PHE A 207 -0.50 -2.22 -14.38
C PHE A 207 0.42 -2.74 -13.28
N ASN A 208 0.94 -3.95 -13.46
CA ASN A 208 1.95 -4.52 -12.56
C ASN A 208 3.25 -3.70 -12.65
N GLY A 209 3.85 -3.38 -11.50
CA GLY A 209 5.03 -2.50 -11.44
C GLY A 209 6.34 -3.15 -11.87
N GLU A 210 6.46 -4.47 -11.84
CA GLU A 210 7.64 -5.23 -12.31
C GLU A 210 7.49 -5.62 -13.76
N SER A 211 6.34 -6.19 -14.13
CA SER A 211 6.16 -6.78 -15.45
C SER A 211 5.51 -5.83 -16.46
N GLY A 212 4.98 -4.68 -16.03
CA GLY A 212 4.23 -3.75 -16.88
C GLY A 212 2.91 -4.30 -17.45
N LYS A 213 2.49 -5.51 -17.04
CA LYS A 213 1.31 -6.19 -17.59
C LYS A 213 0.02 -5.61 -16.99
N LYS A 214 -1.00 -5.42 -17.83
CA LYS A 214 -2.32 -4.97 -17.38
C LYS A 214 -2.98 -6.03 -16.49
N ILE A 215 -3.41 -5.62 -15.32
CA ILE A 215 -4.13 -6.47 -14.38
C ILE A 215 -5.62 -6.41 -14.75
N LYS A 216 -6.17 -7.54 -15.18
CA LYS A 216 -7.62 -7.71 -15.40
C LYS A 216 -8.15 -8.91 -14.62
N PHE A 217 -9.38 -8.79 -14.15
CA PHE A 217 -10.16 -9.85 -13.53
C PHE A 217 -11.36 -10.19 -14.41
N SER A 218 -11.33 -11.35 -15.07
CA SER A 218 -12.53 -11.95 -15.66
C SER A 218 -13.49 -12.42 -14.56
N LEU A 219 -14.77 -12.63 -14.89
CA LEU A 219 -15.77 -13.13 -13.94
C LEU A 219 -15.34 -14.43 -13.25
N ILE A 220 -14.82 -15.38 -14.02
CA ILE A 220 -14.28 -16.66 -13.52
C ILE A 220 -13.15 -16.41 -12.51
N LYS A 221 -12.23 -15.48 -12.84
CA LYS A 221 -11.12 -15.13 -11.96
C LYS A 221 -11.64 -14.48 -10.66
N LYS A 222 -12.62 -13.58 -10.74
CA LYS A 222 -13.25 -12.98 -9.54
C LYS A 222 -13.84 -14.04 -8.63
N PHE A 223 -14.63 -14.97 -9.18
CA PHE A 223 -15.24 -16.06 -8.41
C PHE A 223 -14.19 -16.96 -7.76
N LYS A 224 -13.15 -17.35 -8.52
CA LYS A 224 -12.02 -18.13 -8.00
C LYS A 224 -11.36 -17.46 -6.79
N TYR A 225 -11.03 -16.17 -6.90
CA TYR A 225 -10.38 -15.43 -5.80
C TYR A 225 -11.30 -15.20 -4.62
N TYR A 226 -12.61 -15.01 -4.86
CA TYR A 226 -13.61 -14.93 -3.80
C TYR A 226 -13.63 -16.22 -2.98
N LEU A 227 -13.77 -17.38 -3.63
CA LEU A 227 -13.82 -18.68 -2.96
C LEU A 227 -12.50 -18.97 -2.25
N PHE A 228 -11.37 -18.74 -2.92
CA PHE A 228 -10.05 -18.93 -2.34
C PHE A 228 -9.86 -18.08 -1.08
N ASN A 229 -10.28 -16.80 -1.09
CA ASN A 229 -10.19 -15.94 0.08
C ASN A 229 -11.06 -16.45 1.23
N LYS A 230 -12.28 -16.92 0.95
CA LYS A 230 -13.18 -17.49 1.97
C LYS A 230 -12.59 -18.74 2.62
N ILE A 231 -12.07 -19.66 1.83
CA ILE A 231 -11.40 -20.88 2.33
C ILE A 231 -10.17 -20.49 3.16
N LYS A 232 -9.36 -19.55 2.66
CA LYS A 232 -8.17 -19.10 3.35
C LYS A 232 -8.48 -18.48 4.72
N ILE A 233 -9.49 -17.61 4.80
CA ILE A 233 -9.96 -17.03 6.08
C ILE A 233 -10.40 -18.14 7.02
N PHE A 234 -11.20 -19.09 6.53
CA PHE A 234 -11.69 -20.21 7.34
C PHE A 234 -10.55 -21.06 7.90
N VAL A 235 -9.57 -21.46 7.07
CA VAL A 235 -8.42 -22.25 7.54
C VAL A 235 -7.59 -21.45 8.55
N PHE A 236 -7.35 -20.18 8.27
CA PHE A 236 -6.57 -19.30 9.15
C PHE A 236 -7.22 -19.13 10.53
N SER A 237 -8.55 -18.99 10.59
CA SER A 237 -9.28 -18.89 11.87
C SER A 237 -9.30 -20.18 12.69
N GLN A 238 -8.86 -21.31 12.13
CA GLN A 238 -8.65 -22.56 12.89
C GLN A 238 -7.22 -22.72 13.40
N THR A 239 -6.28 -21.88 12.93
CA THR A 239 -4.83 -22.06 13.16
C THR A 239 -4.26 -21.07 14.19
N ILE A 240 -5.02 -20.02 14.54
CA ILE A 240 -4.69 -18.98 15.52
C ILE A 240 -5.78 -18.95 16.58
#